data_AF-I3RBB7-F1
#
_entry.id   AF-I3RBB7-F1
#
_cell.length_a   1.000
_cell.length_b   1.000
_cell.length_c   1.000
_cell.angle_alpha   90.00
_cell.angle_beta   90.00
_cell.angle_gamma   90.00
#
_symmetry.space_group_name_H-M   'P 1'
#
loop_
_entity.id
_entity.type
_entity.pdbx_description
1 polymer ?
#
loop_
_entity_poly.entity_id
_entity_poly.type
_entity_poly.pdbx_seq_one_letter_code
_entity_poly.pdbx_strand_id
1 'polypeptide(L)'
;MGQKGSEDKRDSIIGLSKSAATDAIVAEDETRSPATVSTVLEHVTEDGTVTRDGVDEAVTDTSMILSTAETRAELASIALSDARETAGDAASIDAVQSRLATFDSKVSNVTDRVDELGTTVQELSHWHSTSLPIYDVVTGLRHAASEAQTLTARADDIQLNIEEFEHWLSNHDVRVREVDADVDALEYALDDLEQSVERVADNDDNADDWLDSMLRYHVSVLLVDDVRAELVDLREMAARADVDDDGLEDGAARLDELDSRVEQLGDRLDELAQSEWVDEHDEHLASFRATLNEFEPPISWGAVQSELEQYRPERDA
;
A
#
# COMPACT_ATOMS: atom_id res chain seq x y z
N MET A 1 46.38 -21.01 13.80
CA MET A 1 46.44 -22.06 12.74
C MET A 1 45.06 -22.48 12.19
N GLY A 2 43.95 -21.78 12.49
CA GLY A 2 42.61 -22.13 11.98
C GLY A 2 42.09 -21.33 10.78
N GLN A 3 42.87 -20.37 10.26
CA GLN A 3 42.39 -19.37 9.30
C GLN A 3 42.34 -19.89 7.84
N LYS A 4 43.30 -20.77 7.47
CA LYS A 4 43.50 -21.22 6.09
C LYS A 4 42.39 -22.16 5.55
N GLY A 5 41.76 -22.96 6.42
CA GLY A 5 40.70 -23.90 6.00
C GLY A 5 39.31 -23.26 5.85
N SER A 6 39.09 -22.08 6.43
CA SER A 6 37.84 -21.32 6.29
C SER A 6 37.92 -20.33 5.12
N GLU A 7 39.10 -19.82 4.77
CA GLU A 7 39.35 -19.07 3.52
C GLU A 7 39.14 -19.96 2.28
N ASP A 8 39.63 -21.22 2.31
CA ASP A 8 39.57 -22.16 1.18
C ASP A 8 38.15 -22.62 0.81
N LYS A 9 37.21 -22.63 1.78
CA LYS A 9 35.80 -22.93 1.53
C LYS A 9 35.01 -21.72 1.02
N ARG A 10 35.35 -20.52 1.51
CA ARG A 10 34.72 -19.25 1.11
C ARG A 10 34.98 -18.93 -0.35
N ASP A 11 36.25 -18.98 -0.75
CA ASP A 11 36.70 -18.69 -2.11
C ASP A 11 36.66 -19.92 -3.04
N SER A 12 36.02 -21.01 -2.62
CA SER A 12 36.11 -22.31 -3.32
C SER A 12 35.64 -22.30 -4.77
N ILE A 13 34.77 -21.34 -5.13
CA ILE A 13 34.27 -21.18 -6.50
C ILE A 13 35.06 -20.17 -7.34
N ILE A 14 35.92 -19.36 -6.73
CA ILE A 14 36.73 -18.35 -7.43
C ILE A 14 37.75 -19.05 -8.33
N GLY A 15 37.83 -18.63 -9.59
CA GLY A 15 38.70 -19.23 -10.60
C GLY A 15 38.14 -20.51 -11.24
N LEU A 16 36.95 -20.98 -10.84
CA LEU A 16 36.23 -22.03 -11.55
C LEU A 16 35.46 -21.44 -12.73
N SER A 17 35.27 -22.24 -13.77
CA SER A 17 34.33 -21.89 -14.83
C SER A 17 32.90 -21.80 -14.27
N LYS A 18 32.04 -20.96 -14.85
CA LYS A 18 30.65 -20.79 -14.41
C LYS A 18 29.91 -22.13 -14.23
N SER A 19 30.09 -23.06 -15.16
CA SER A 19 29.49 -24.40 -15.07
C SER A 19 30.05 -25.20 -13.89
N ALA A 20 31.37 -25.22 -13.70
CA ALA A 20 31.98 -25.97 -12.61
C ALA A 20 31.64 -25.38 -11.23
N ALA A 21 31.57 -24.05 -11.12
CA ALA A 21 31.10 -23.37 -9.93
C ALA A 21 29.62 -23.69 -9.63
N THR A 22 28.77 -23.73 -10.67
CA THR A 22 27.37 -24.12 -10.54
C THR A 22 27.24 -25.54 -9.99
N ASP A 23 27.96 -26.49 -10.58
CA ASP A 23 27.94 -27.89 -10.14
C ASP A 23 28.43 -28.03 -8.69
N ALA A 24 29.47 -27.28 -8.30
CA ALA A 24 30.00 -27.29 -6.93
C ALA A 24 28.99 -26.78 -5.90
N ILE A 25 28.27 -25.68 -6.21
CA ILE A 25 27.26 -25.08 -5.33
C ILE A 25 26.04 -25.99 -5.17
N VAL A 26 25.58 -26.62 -6.25
CA VAL A 26 24.45 -27.56 -6.23
C VAL A 26 24.82 -28.85 -5.50
N ALA A 27 26.08 -29.31 -5.61
CA ALA A 27 26.55 -30.46 -4.87
C ALA A 27 26.65 -30.22 -3.34
N GLU A 28 26.82 -28.96 -2.92
CA GLU A 28 26.80 -28.58 -1.50
C GLU A 28 25.36 -28.46 -0.94
N ASP A 29 24.40 -28.08 -1.78
CA ASP A 29 22.98 -28.00 -1.45
C ASP A 29 22.10 -28.38 -2.65
N GLU A 30 21.62 -29.62 -2.65
CA GLU A 30 20.81 -30.21 -3.72
C GLU A 30 19.43 -29.56 -3.88
N THR A 31 19.01 -28.72 -2.93
CA THR A 31 17.74 -27.96 -3.06
C THR A 31 17.86 -26.79 -4.03
N ARG A 32 19.10 -26.37 -4.37
CA ARG A 32 19.36 -25.26 -5.28
C ARG A 32 19.16 -25.68 -6.73
N SER A 33 18.38 -24.88 -7.46
CA SER A 33 18.20 -25.06 -8.91
C SER A 33 19.50 -24.69 -9.65
N PRO A 34 20.08 -25.60 -10.47
CA PRO A 34 21.28 -25.30 -11.26
C PRO A 34 21.10 -24.10 -12.19
N ALA A 35 19.90 -23.93 -12.76
CA ALA A 35 19.58 -22.80 -13.62
C ALA A 35 19.66 -21.47 -12.83
N THR A 36 19.08 -21.44 -11.63
CA THR A 36 19.11 -20.26 -10.76
C THR A 36 20.54 -19.93 -10.33
N VAL A 37 21.32 -20.94 -9.92
CA VAL A 37 22.72 -20.75 -9.52
C VAL A 37 23.55 -20.19 -10.68
N SER A 38 23.42 -20.77 -11.88
CA SER A 38 24.13 -20.29 -13.06
C SER A 38 23.77 -18.84 -13.42
N THR A 39 22.51 -18.44 -13.28
CA THR A 39 22.09 -17.04 -13.51
C THR A 39 22.67 -16.08 -12.49
N VAL A 40 22.75 -16.48 -11.22
CA VAL A 40 23.38 -15.66 -10.17
C VAL A 40 24.87 -15.45 -10.47
N LEU A 41 25.59 -16.53 -10.79
CA LEU A 41 27.02 -16.46 -11.04
C LEU A 41 27.40 -15.66 -12.30
N GLU A 42 26.48 -15.49 -13.25
CA GLU A 42 26.72 -14.72 -14.47
C GLU A 42 27.19 -13.28 -14.20
N HIS A 43 26.73 -12.68 -13.11
CA HIS A 43 27.03 -11.29 -12.75
C HIS A 43 28.42 -11.10 -12.14
N VAL A 44 29.10 -12.20 -11.79
CA VAL A 44 30.46 -12.19 -11.22
C VAL A 44 31.42 -13.04 -12.04
N THR A 45 31.05 -13.33 -13.29
CA THR A 45 31.81 -14.16 -14.23
C THR A 45 32.42 -13.28 -15.30
N GLU A 46 33.74 -13.32 -15.44
CA GLU A 46 34.50 -12.70 -16.52
C GLU A 46 35.15 -13.80 -17.37
N ASP A 47 35.06 -13.70 -18.70
CA ASP A 47 35.59 -14.70 -19.64
C ASP A 47 35.18 -16.16 -19.30
N GLY A 48 33.95 -16.33 -18.79
CA GLY A 48 33.39 -17.63 -18.42
C GLY A 48 33.90 -18.21 -17.09
N THR A 49 34.68 -17.45 -16.32
CA THR A 49 35.25 -17.82 -15.02
C THR A 49 34.75 -16.89 -13.91
N VAL A 50 34.43 -17.42 -12.73
CA VAL A 50 34.03 -16.60 -11.57
C VAL A 50 35.27 -15.88 -11.02
N THR A 51 35.26 -14.54 -10.95
CA THR A 51 36.42 -13.74 -10.53
C THR A 51 36.17 -12.95 -9.25
N ARG A 52 37.25 -12.54 -8.57
CA ARG A 52 37.14 -11.61 -7.43
C ARG A 52 36.72 -10.23 -7.89
N ASP A 53 37.29 -9.78 -9.00
CA ASP A 53 37.00 -8.48 -9.61
C ASP A 53 35.51 -8.37 -9.97
N GLY A 54 34.88 -9.44 -10.48
CA GLY A 54 33.44 -9.47 -10.72
C GLY A 54 32.58 -9.36 -9.45
N VAL A 55 33.03 -9.89 -8.31
CA VAL A 55 32.33 -9.69 -7.01
C VAL A 55 32.50 -8.25 -6.53
N ASP A 56 33.69 -7.67 -6.65
CA ASP A 56 33.95 -6.26 -6.31
C ASP A 56 33.14 -5.29 -7.20
N GLU A 57 32.97 -5.62 -8.49
CA GLU A 57 32.08 -4.90 -9.41
C GLU A 57 30.62 -4.99 -8.95
N ALA A 58 30.12 -6.19 -8.63
CA ALA A 58 28.76 -6.37 -8.12
C ALA A 58 28.49 -5.58 -6.81
N VAL A 59 29.48 -5.48 -5.92
CA VAL A 59 29.40 -4.63 -4.72
C VAL A 59 29.29 -3.15 -5.11
N THR A 60 30.11 -2.70 -6.06
CA THR A 60 30.12 -1.32 -6.55
C THR A 60 28.78 -0.97 -7.18
N ASP A 61 28.25 -1.82 -8.06
CA ASP A 61 26.96 -1.65 -8.72
C ASP A 61 25.81 -1.58 -7.72
N THR A 62 25.79 -2.52 -6.77
CA THR A 62 24.75 -2.55 -5.72
C THR A 62 24.82 -1.27 -4.86
N SER A 63 26.01 -0.79 -4.53
CA SER A 63 26.21 0.45 -3.78
C SER A 63 25.72 1.69 -4.56
N MET A 64 25.91 1.73 -5.88
CA MET A 64 25.39 2.81 -6.73
C MET A 64 23.87 2.80 -6.81
N ILE A 65 23.26 1.61 -6.92
CA ILE A 65 21.79 1.46 -6.92
C ILE A 65 21.22 1.89 -5.56
N LEU A 66 21.83 1.46 -4.46
CA LEU A 66 21.44 1.88 -3.11
C LEU A 66 21.54 3.40 -2.94
N SER A 67 22.64 4.02 -3.36
CA SER A 67 22.82 5.47 -3.27
C SER A 67 21.74 6.25 -4.05
N THR A 68 21.25 5.67 -5.14
CA THR A 68 20.09 6.22 -5.85
C THR A 68 18.83 6.13 -5.00
N ALA A 69 18.56 4.99 -4.37
CA ALA A 69 17.42 4.82 -3.48
C ALA A 69 17.47 5.77 -2.27
N GLU A 70 18.64 5.95 -1.64
CA GLU A 70 18.89 6.94 -0.58
C GLU A 70 18.53 8.36 -1.03
N THR A 71 19.02 8.76 -2.20
CA THR A 71 18.72 10.09 -2.76
C THR A 71 17.22 10.26 -2.99
N ARG A 72 16.51 9.22 -3.47
CA ARG A 72 15.06 9.30 -3.71
C ARG A 72 14.26 9.35 -2.41
N ALA A 73 14.65 8.59 -1.38
CA ALA A 73 14.04 8.67 -0.06
C ALA A 73 14.23 10.06 0.58
N GLU A 74 15.41 10.67 0.42
CA GLU A 74 15.69 12.04 0.85
C GLU A 74 14.81 13.06 0.12
N LEU A 75 14.67 12.93 -1.21
CA LEU A 75 13.79 13.80 -2.00
C LEU A 75 12.32 13.69 -1.59
N ALA A 76 11.81 12.48 -1.31
CA ALA A 76 10.46 12.30 -0.79
C ALA A 76 10.28 12.96 0.60
N SER A 77 11.32 12.93 1.44
CA SER A 77 11.32 13.61 2.74
C SER A 77 11.30 15.14 2.61
N ILE A 78 12.03 15.68 1.63
CA ILE A 78 12.01 17.11 1.29
C ILE A 78 10.62 17.50 0.78
N ALA A 79 10.04 16.74 -0.15
CA ALA A 79 8.70 16.99 -0.67
C ALA A 79 7.65 17.01 0.46
N LEU A 80 7.72 16.09 1.43
CA LEU A 80 6.83 16.11 2.60
C LEU A 80 7.03 17.36 3.46
N SER A 81 8.27 17.83 3.62
CA SER A 81 8.53 19.08 4.32
C SER A 81 7.91 20.28 3.59
N ASP A 82 8.05 20.32 2.26
CA ASP A 82 7.48 21.37 1.42
C ASP A 82 5.95 21.35 1.48
N ALA A 83 5.32 20.17 1.43
CA ALA A 83 3.88 20.04 1.56
C ALA A 83 3.36 20.49 2.93
N ARG A 84 4.12 20.30 4.00
CA ARG A 84 3.79 20.83 5.34
C ARG A 84 3.87 22.35 5.37
N GLU A 85 4.86 22.94 4.70
CA GLU A 85 4.96 24.38 4.55
C GLU A 85 3.78 24.94 3.74
N THR A 86 3.46 24.29 2.62
CA THR A 86 2.31 24.62 1.76
C THR A 86 0.99 24.54 2.53
N ALA A 87 0.80 23.53 3.38
CA ALA A 87 -0.41 23.37 4.18
C ALA A 87 -0.62 24.53 5.18
N GLY A 88 0.46 25.12 5.72
CA GLY A 88 0.39 26.26 6.62
C GLY A 88 -0.61 26.08 7.75
N ASP A 89 -1.51 27.04 7.92
CA ASP A 89 -2.56 26.98 8.95
C ASP A 89 -3.57 25.84 8.71
N ALA A 90 -3.78 25.42 7.46
CA ALA A 90 -4.69 24.32 7.13
C ALA A 90 -4.20 22.96 7.64
N ALA A 91 -2.93 22.82 8.04
CA ALA A 91 -2.38 21.60 8.63
C ALA A 91 -3.10 21.13 9.91
N SER A 92 -3.91 22.00 10.54
CA SER A 92 -4.73 21.66 11.70
C SER A 92 -6.11 21.09 11.37
N ILE A 93 -6.49 21.02 10.09
CA ILE A 93 -7.79 20.49 9.65
C ILE A 93 -7.65 18.99 9.45
N ASP A 94 -8.64 18.20 9.86
CA ASP A 94 -8.51 16.75 10.00
C ASP A 94 -8.19 16.06 8.66
N ALA A 95 -8.86 16.44 7.58
CA ALA A 95 -8.59 15.97 6.22
C ALA A 95 -7.13 16.25 5.76
N VAL A 96 -6.55 17.40 6.14
CA VAL A 96 -5.16 17.76 5.81
C VAL A 96 -4.19 17.00 6.70
N GLN A 97 -4.49 16.94 8.00
CA GLN A 97 -3.67 16.27 8.99
C GLN A 97 -3.54 14.77 8.70
N SER A 98 -4.65 14.10 8.37
CA SER A 98 -4.68 12.67 8.04
C SER A 98 -3.84 12.35 6.80
N ARG A 99 -3.97 13.15 5.73
CA ARG A 99 -3.14 13.02 4.52
C ARG A 99 -1.64 13.22 4.82
N LEU A 100 -1.28 14.26 5.59
CA LEU A 100 0.10 14.51 6.02
C LEU A 100 0.68 13.38 6.89
N ALA A 101 -0.11 12.83 7.82
CA ALA A 101 0.31 11.71 8.67
C ALA A 101 0.53 10.42 7.86
N THR A 102 -0.30 10.21 6.83
CA THR A 102 -0.14 9.11 5.89
C THR A 102 1.16 9.24 5.10
N PHE A 103 1.46 10.44 4.57
CA PHE A 103 2.73 10.67 3.88
C PHE A 103 3.93 10.51 4.81
N ASP A 104 3.85 11.02 6.05
CA ASP A 104 4.90 10.84 7.06
C ASP A 104 5.22 9.38 7.33
N SER A 105 4.18 8.56 7.51
CA SER A 105 4.33 7.11 7.71
C SER A 105 4.95 6.43 6.49
N LYS A 106 4.53 6.80 5.27
CA LYS A 106 5.07 6.26 4.02
C LYS A 106 6.55 6.63 3.81
N VAL A 107 6.90 7.89 4.02
CA VAL A 107 8.27 8.40 3.91
C VAL A 107 9.17 7.74 4.95
N SER A 108 8.74 7.72 6.22
CA SER A 108 9.51 7.09 7.30
C SER A 108 9.78 5.63 7.01
N ASN A 109 8.78 4.88 6.54
CA ASN A 109 8.95 3.48 6.18
C ASN A 109 9.98 3.26 5.05
N VAL A 110 10.00 4.11 4.03
CA VAL A 110 10.99 4.01 2.94
C VAL A 110 12.39 4.37 3.44
N THR A 111 12.53 5.45 4.21
CA THR A 111 13.82 5.88 4.77
C THR A 111 14.40 4.81 5.69
N ASP A 112 13.60 4.29 6.64
CA ASP A 112 14.04 3.22 7.55
C ASP A 112 14.50 1.98 6.76
N ARG A 113 13.76 1.61 5.70
CA ARG A 113 14.09 0.44 4.90
C ARG A 113 15.35 0.64 4.07
N VAL A 114 15.59 1.85 3.56
CA VAL A 114 16.84 2.19 2.88
C VAL A 114 18.02 2.14 3.85
N ASP A 115 17.88 2.62 5.08
CA ASP A 115 18.94 2.58 6.10
C ASP A 115 19.30 1.13 6.51
N GLU A 116 18.29 0.28 6.69
CA GLU A 116 18.46 -1.16 6.91
C GLU A 116 19.19 -1.83 5.75
N LEU A 117 18.81 -1.45 4.52
CA LEU A 117 19.43 -1.97 3.30
C LEU A 117 20.88 -1.50 3.17
N GLY A 118 21.19 -0.25 3.54
CA GLY A 118 22.54 0.28 3.58
C GLY A 118 23.45 -0.47 4.54
N THR A 119 22.93 -0.85 5.71
CA THR A 119 23.63 -1.74 6.65
C THR A 119 23.92 -3.11 6.01
N THR A 120 22.93 -3.68 5.33
CA THR A 120 23.08 -4.98 4.63
C THR A 120 24.14 -4.92 3.53
N VAL A 121 24.11 -3.90 2.67
CA VAL A 121 25.11 -3.73 1.59
C VAL A 121 26.49 -3.47 2.18
N GLN A 122 26.59 -2.71 3.27
CA GLN A 122 27.85 -2.48 3.96
C GLN A 122 28.44 -3.79 4.50
N GLU A 123 27.65 -4.66 5.12
CA GLU A 123 28.13 -5.97 5.58
C GLU A 123 28.63 -6.84 4.41
N LEU A 124 27.87 -6.88 3.31
CA LEU A 124 28.22 -7.64 2.11
C LEU A 124 29.47 -7.08 1.40
N SER A 125 29.69 -5.77 1.40
CA SER A 125 30.88 -5.14 0.81
C SER A 125 32.18 -5.60 1.47
N HIS A 126 32.13 -6.03 2.74
CA HIS A 126 33.27 -6.57 3.49
C HIS A 126 33.49 -8.06 3.22
N TRP A 127 33.08 -8.57 2.06
CA TRP A 127 33.10 -9.99 1.73
C TRP A 127 34.48 -10.65 1.83
N HIS A 128 35.57 -9.90 1.64
CA HIS A 128 36.94 -10.39 1.86
C HIS A 128 37.21 -10.82 3.31
N SER A 129 36.44 -10.28 4.26
CA SER A 129 36.59 -10.53 5.69
C SER A 129 35.46 -11.35 6.31
N THR A 130 34.33 -11.51 5.61
CA THR A 130 33.17 -12.28 6.10
C THR A 130 33.39 -13.79 6.03
N SER A 131 32.71 -14.57 6.86
CA SER A 131 32.71 -16.03 6.81
C SER A 131 31.78 -16.63 5.73
N LEU A 132 30.96 -15.80 5.08
CA LEU A 132 29.93 -16.23 4.13
C LEU A 132 30.54 -16.80 2.83
N PRO A 133 29.92 -17.85 2.24
CA PRO A 133 30.22 -18.30 0.88
C PRO A 133 29.98 -17.20 -0.16
N ILE A 134 30.81 -17.13 -1.22
CA ILE A 134 30.66 -16.13 -2.29
C ILE A 134 29.28 -16.19 -2.95
N TYR A 135 28.72 -17.39 -3.14
CA TYR A 135 27.37 -17.52 -3.69
C TYR A 135 26.31 -16.79 -2.85
N ASP A 136 26.41 -16.86 -1.53
CA ASP A 136 25.47 -16.21 -0.61
C ASP A 136 25.69 -14.68 -0.61
N VAL A 137 26.95 -14.23 -0.72
CA VAL A 137 27.29 -12.80 -0.89
C VAL A 137 26.66 -12.24 -2.16
N VAL A 138 26.87 -12.90 -3.31
CA VAL A 138 26.34 -12.44 -4.61
C VAL A 138 24.81 -12.49 -4.64
N THR A 139 24.21 -13.52 -4.03
CA THR A 139 22.75 -13.60 -3.90
C THR A 139 22.21 -12.46 -3.01
N GLY A 140 22.88 -12.18 -1.89
CA GLY A 140 22.56 -11.06 -1.02
C GLY A 140 22.63 -9.70 -1.72
N LEU A 141 23.70 -9.46 -2.49
CA LEU A 141 23.86 -8.23 -3.29
C LEU A 141 22.75 -8.07 -4.32
N ARG A 142 22.37 -9.17 -5.00
CA ARG A 142 21.26 -9.15 -5.98
C ARG A 142 19.91 -8.83 -5.32
N HIS A 143 19.62 -9.46 -4.17
CA HIS A 143 18.41 -9.14 -3.42
C HIS A 143 18.42 -7.68 -2.98
N ALA A 144 19.55 -7.19 -2.50
CA ALA A 144 19.69 -5.81 -2.08
C ALA A 144 19.49 -4.83 -3.24
N ALA A 145 20.05 -5.10 -4.42
CA ALA A 145 19.84 -4.30 -5.62
C ALA A 145 18.36 -4.28 -6.06
N SER A 146 17.69 -5.44 -6.04
CA SER A 146 16.26 -5.53 -6.37
C SER A 146 15.38 -4.77 -5.38
N GLU A 147 15.73 -4.82 -4.10
CA GLU A 147 15.02 -4.11 -3.05
C GLU A 147 15.24 -2.60 -3.15
N ALA A 148 16.47 -2.14 -3.38
CA ALA A 148 16.77 -0.72 -3.61
C ALA A 148 16.00 -0.15 -4.81
N GLN A 149 15.84 -0.92 -5.89
CA GLN A 149 15.01 -0.51 -7.03
C GLN A 149 13.52 -0.40 -6.68
N THR A 150 13.01 -1.32 -5.85
CA THR A 150 11.63 -1.26 -5.36
C THR A 150 11.41 -0.03 -4.48
N LEU A 151 12.36 0.26 -3.59
CA LEU A 151 12.33 1.45 -2.74
C LEU A 151 12.45 2.75 -3.54
N THR A 152 13.26 2.76 -4.59
CA THR A 152 13.34 3.87 -5.55
C THR A 152 11.97 4.16 -6.17
N ALA A 153 11.32 3.15 -6.75
CA ALA A 153 10.01 3.32 -7.37
C ALA A 153 8.94 3.78 -6.35
N ARG A 154 9.00 3.26 -5.12
CA ARG A 154 8.09 3.66 -4.05
C ARG A 154 8.33 5.10 -3.59
N ALA A 155 9.59 5.54 -3.51
CA ALA A 155 9.93 6.92 -3.17
C ALA A 155 9.43 7.89 -4.25
N ASP A 156 9.63 7.55 -5.54
CA ASP A 156 9.11 8.36 -6.66
C ASP A 156 7.57 8.44 -6.65
N ASP A 157 6.87 7.34 -6.35
CA ASP A 157 5.41 7.33 -6.19
C ASP A 157 4.94 8.19 -5.01
N ILE A 158 5.61 8.11 -3.86
CA ILE A 158 5.32 8.97 -2.71
C ILE A 158 5.52 10.44 -3.07
N GLN A 159 6.60 10.78 -3.78
CA GLN A 159 6.85 12.15 -4.21
C GLN A 159 5.73 12.67 -5.13
N LEU A 160 5.32 11.88 -6.13
CA LEU A 160 4.22 12.27 -7.02
C LEU A 160 2.92 12.51 -6.25
N ASN A 161 2.57 11.62 -5.33
CA ASN A 161 1.36 11.77 -4.51
C ASN A 161 1.43 13.01 -3.61
N ILE A 162 2.62 13.37 -3.12
CA ILE A 162 2.83 14.61 -2.35
C ILE A 162 2.65 15.84 -3.25
N GLU A 163 3.20 15.84 -4.46
CA GLU A 163 3.01 16.93 -5.44
C GLU A 163 1.53 17.11 -5.82
N GLU A 164 0.79 16.02 -5.99
CA GLU A 164 -0.66 16.06 -6.20
C GLU A 164 -1.39 16.65 -4.99
N PHE A 165 -0.99 16.28 -3.78
CA PHE A 165 -1.53 16.86 -2.55
C PHE A 165 -1.21 18.35 -2.40
N GLU A 166 -0.03 18.83 -2.77
CA GLU A 166 0.28 20.26 -2.80
C GLU A 166 -0.59 21.03 -3.80
N HIS A 167 -0.87 20.41 -4.96
CA HIS A 167 -1.79 20.96 -5.93
C HIS A 167 -3.21 21.07 -5.35
N TRP A 168 -3.66 20.02 -4.67
CA TRP A 168 -4.93 19.98 -3.94
C TRP A 168 -5.01 21.06 -2.85
N LEU A 169 -3.95 21.24 -2.05
CA LEU A 169 -3.86 22.28 -1.01
C LEU A 169 -3.97 23.69 -1.58
N SER A 170 -3.40 23.90 -2.76
CA SER A 170 -3.32 25.22 -3.38
C SER A 170 -4.53 25.58 -4.25
N ASN A 171 -5.44 24.63 -4.50
CA ASN A 171 -6.48 24.81 -5.51
C ASN A 171 -7.86 24.37 -5.03
N HIS A 172 -8.73 25.34 -4.73
CA HIS A 172 -10.11 25.10 -4.30
C HIS A 172 -10.92 24.33 -5.36
N ASP A 173 -10.77 24.65 -6.64
CA ASP A 173 -11.51 23.97 -7.73
C ASP A 173 -11.12 22.50 -7.87
N VAL A 174 -9.90 22.13 -7.43
CA VAL A 174 -9.51 20.71 -7.36
C VAL A 174 -10.29 20.01 -6.25
N ARG A 175 -10.37 20.62 -5.08
CA ARG A 175 -11.08 20.06 -3.91
C ARG A 175 -12.57 19.88 -4.20
N VAL A 176 -13.22 20.87 -4.81
CA VAL A 176 -14.62 20.77 -5.23
C VAL A 176 -14.83 19.60 -6.19
N ARG A 177 -14.00 19.50 -7.24
CA ARG A 177 -14.12 18.40 -8.22
C ARG A 177 -13.88 17.02 -7.63
N GLU A 178 -12.99 16.90 -6.65
CA GLU A 178 -12.74 15.62 -5.98
C GLU A 178 -13.93 15.19 -5.15
N VAL A 179 -14.52 16.09 -4.36
CA VAL A 179 -15.77 15.78 -3.64
C VAL A 179 -16.91 15.45 -4.59
N ASP A 180 -17.06 16.20 -5.69
CA ASP A 180 -18.06 15.85 -6.70
C ASP A 180 -17.84 14.44 -7.27
N ALA A 181 -16.59 14.03 -7.49
CA ALA A 181 -16.26 12.69 -7.94
C ALA A 181 -16.55 11.63 -6.88
N ASP A 182 -16.34 11.93 -5.59
CA ASP A 182 -16.66 11.01 -4.49
C ASP A 182 -18.18 10.86 -4.31
N VAL A 183 -18.94 11.95 -4.46
CA VAL A 183 -20.41 11.92 -4.49
C VAL A 183 -20.92 11.12 -5.69
N ASP A 184 -20.34 11.30 -6.88
CA ASP A 184 -20.65 10.48 -8.07
C ASP A 184 -20.36 8.99 -7.81
N ALA A 185 -19.21 8.68 -7.19
CA ALA A 185 -18.83 7.30 -6.87
C ALA A 185 -19.80 6.65 -5.86
N LEU A 186 -20.24 7.41 -4.85
CA LEU A 186 -21.26 6.97 -3.91
C LEU A 186 -22.60 6.72 -4.62
N GLU A 187 -23.03 7.61 -5.52
CA GLU A 187 -24.24 7.42 -6.32
C GLU A 187 -24.18 6.10 -7.12
N TYR A 188 -23.06 5.82 -7.80
CA TYR A 188 -22.85 4.55 -8.50
C TYR A 188 -22.86 3.33 -7.57
N ALA A 189 -22.28 3.45 -6.37
CA ALA A 189 -22.30 2.37 -5.38
C ALA A 189 -23.74 2.08 -4.89
N LEU A 190 -24.56 3.12 -4.72
CA LEU A 190 -25.96 2.97 -4.33
C LEU A 190 -26.84 2.41 -5.45
N ASP A 191 -26.54 2.73 -6.72
CA ASP A 191 -27.18 2.08 -7.86
C ASP A 191 -26.90 0.56 -7.89
N ASP A 192 -25.67 0.14 -7.57
CA ASP A 192 -25.32 -1.30 -7.46
C ASP A 192 -25.99 -1.96 -6.25
N LEU A 193 -26.04 -1.25 -5.12
CA LEU A 193 -26.73 -1.73 -3.92
C LEU A 193 -28.24 -1.89 -4.16
N GLU A 194 -28.89 -0.92 -4.80
CA GLU A 194 -30.32 -0.99 -5.13
C GLU A 194 -30.62 -2.21 -6.01
N GLN A 195 -29.82 -2.46 -7.05
CA GLN A 195 -29.94 -3.67 -7.86
C GLN A 195 -29.73 -4.95 -7.04
N SER A 196 -28.89 -4.91 -6.00
CA SER A 196 -28.72 -6.04 -5.08
C SER A 196 -29.95 -6.27 -4.22
N VAL A 197 -30.54 -5.20 -3.68
CA VAL A 197 -31.79 -5.26 -2.91
C VAL A 197 -32.96 -5.74 -3.76
N GLU A 198 -33.03 -5.35 -5.03
CA GLU A 198 -34.03 -5.87 -5.99
C GLU A 198 -33.90 -7.38 -6.19
N ARG A 199 -32.68 -7.89 -6.33
CA ARG A 199 -32.43 -9.35 -6.44
C ARG A 199 -32.86 -10.11 -5.19
N VAL A 200 -32.68 -9.52 -4.00
CA VAL A 200 -33.17 -10.11 -2.75
C VAL A 200 -34.71 -10.16 -2.74
N ALA A 201 -35.37 -9.11 -3.21
CA ALA A 201 -36.84 -9.05 -3.26
C ALA A 201 -37.47 -10.06 -4.24
N ASP A 202 -36.76 -10.47 -5.29
CA ASP A 202 -37.26 -11.35 -6.33
C ASP A 202 -37.14 -12.86 -6.00
N ASN A 203 -36.42 -13.24 -4.94
CA ASN A 203 -36.21 -14.66 -4.59
C ASN A 203 -36.26 -14.89 -3.07
N ASP A 204 -37.20 -15.74 -2.65
CA ASP A 204 -37.53 -16.02 -1.25
C ASP A 204 -36.46 -16.84 -0.48
N ASP A 205 -35.38 -17.29 -1.14
CA ASP A 205 -34.30 -18.11 -0.55
C ASP A 205 -32.92 -17.51 -0.86
N ASN A 206 -32.70 -16.27 -0.38
CA ASN A 206 -31.54 -15.42 -0.71
C ASN A 206 -30.85 -14.85 0.56
N ALA A 207 -30.73 -15.63 1.63
CA ALA A 207 -30.14 -15.18 2.90
C ALA A 207 -28.75 -14.54 2.74
N ASP A 208 -27.87 -15.15 1.95
CA ASP A 208 -26.51 -14.64 1.70
C ASP A 208 -26.50 -13.32 0.90
N ASP A 209 -27.41 -13.18 -0.07
CA ASP A 209 -27.54 -11.94 -0.85
C ASP A 209 -28.15 -10.81 0.00
N TRP A 210 -29.08 -11.14 0.90
CA TRP A 210 -29.58 -10.19 1.91
C TRP A 210 -28.46 -9.77 2.87
N LEU A 211 -27.66 -10.72 3.37
CA LEU A 211 -26.52 -10.44 4.24
C LEU A 211 -25.48 -9.54 3.55
N ASP A 212 -25.02 -9.88 2.34
CA ASP A 212 -24.05 -9.05 1.60
C ASP A 212 -24.61 -7.64 1.32
N SER A 213 -25.92 -7.52 1.03
CA SER A 213 -26.58 -6.22 0.86
C SER A 213 -26.61 -5.42 2.16
N MET A 214 -26.87 -6.06 3.30
CA MET A 214 -26.80 -5.42 4.62
C MET A 214 -25.38 -4.95 4.96
N LEU A 215 -24.35 -5.77 4.71
CA LEU A 215 -22.96 -5.37 4.92
C LEU A 215 -22.59 -4.14 4.07
N ARG A 216 -22.94 -4.16 2.77
CA ARG A 216 -22.70 -3.03 1.87
C ARG A 216 -23.48 -1.77 2.28
N TYR A 217 -24.72 -1.91 2.75
CA TYR A 217 -25.51 -0.80 3.29
C TYR A 217 -24.79 -0.12 4.47
N HIS A 218 -24.28 -0.87 5.44
CA HIS A 218 -23.55 -0.27 6.58
C HIS A 218 -22.25 0.43 6.13
N VAL A 219 -21.57 -0.10 5.11
CA VAL A 219 -20.42 0.57 4.49
C VAL A 219 -20.84 1.86 3.78
N SER A 220 -21.98 1.89 3.09
CA SER A 220 -22.52 3.10 2.45
C SER A 220 -22.91 4.18 3.46
N VAL A 221 -23.49 3.82 4.62
CA VAL A 221 -23.74 4.76 5.72
C VAL A 221 -22.43 5.41 6.18
N LEU A 222 -21.40 4.59 6.42
CA LEU A 222 -20.09 5.06 6.83
C LEU A 222 -19.43 5.98 5.77
N LEU A 223 -19.65 5.71 4.48
CA LEU A 223 -19.13 6.52 3.38
C LEU A 223 -19.81 7.89 3.32
N VAL A 224 -21.12 7.95 3.55
CA VAL A 224 -21.84 9.23 3.67
C VAL A 224 -21.27 10.07 4.82
N ASP A 225 -21.05 9.45 5.98
CA ASP A 225 -20.49 10.15 7.15
C ASP A 225 -19.07 10.67 6.91
N ASP A 226 -18.22 9.91 6.22
CA ASP A 226 -16.86 10.32 5.84
C ASP A 226 -16.86 11.52 4.88
N VAL A 227 -17.64 11.45 3.80
CA VAL A 227 -17.75 12.57 2.82
C VAL A 227 -18.36 13.81 3.47
N ARG A 228 -19.30 13.65 4.42
CA ARG A 228 -19.84 14.78 5.21
C ARG A 228 -18.76 15.44 6.06
N ALA A 229 -17.92 14.65 6.73
CA ALA A 229 -16.81 15.18 7.51
C ALA A 229 -15.80 15.91 6.61
N GLU A 230 -15.46 15.35 5.44
CA GLU A 230 -14.58 16.02 4.48
C GLU A 230 -15.17 17.34 3.98
N LEU A 231 -16.48 17.38 3.67
CA LEU A 231 -17.16 18.63 3.31
C LEU A 231 -17.08 19.71 4.40
N VAL A 232 -17.14 19.33 5.68
CA VAL A 232 -16.95 20.26 6.80
C VAL A 232 -15.53 20.83 6.79
N ASP A 233 -14.53 19.96 6.64
CA ASP A 233 -13.13 20.35 6.57
C ASP A 233 -12.83 21.27 5.39
N LEU A 234 -13.41 20.97 4.22
CA LEU A 234 -13.22 21.77 3.01
C LEU A 234 -13.87 23.14 3.09
N ARG A 235 -15.04 23.26 3.73
CA ARG A 235 -15.65 24.56 4.04
C ARG A 235 -14.78 25.36 4.99
N GLU A 236 -14.20 24.72 6.00
CA GLU A 236 -13.25 25.38 6.90
C GLU A 236 -12.02 25.88 6.13
N MET A 237 -11.49 25.07 5.20
CA MET A 237 -10.39 25.50 4.32
C MET A 237 -10.77 26.70 3.45
N ALA A 238 -11.95 26.67 2.81
CA ALA A 238 -12.44 27.76 1.98
C ALA A 238 -12.59 29.06 2.79
N ALA A 239 -13.17 28.97 3.98
CA ALA A 239 -13.33 30.09 4.90
C ALA A 239 -11.98 30.69 5.34
N ARG A 240 -10.99 29.85 5.64
CA ARG A 240 -9.63 30.32 5.99
C ARG A 240 -8.90 30.96 4.81
N ALA A 241 -9.20 30.53 3.59
CA ALA A 241 -8.61 31.05 2.36
C ALA A 241 -9.35 32.28 1.79
N ASP A 242 -10.48 32.70 2.39
CA ASP A 242 -11.37 33.76 1.87
C ASP A 242 -11.83 33.48 0.42
N VAL A 243 -12.17 32.21 0.14
CA VAL A 243 -12.69 31.73 -1.15
C VAL A 243 -14.15 31.33 -0.98
N ASP A 244 -14.92 31.50 -2.05
CA ASP A 244 -16.32 31.11 -2.15
C ASP A 244 -16.52 29.59 -1.95
N ASP A 245 -17.63 29.17 -1.35
CA ASP A 245 -17.98 27.78 -1.10
C ASP A 245 -19.18 27.27 -1.92
N ASP A 246 -19.69 28.07 -2.87
CA ASP A 246 -20.79 27.70 -3.78
C ASP A 246 -20.67 26.27 -4.35
N GLY A 247 -19.47 25.85 -4.79
CA GLY A 247 -19.26 24.51 -5.34
C GLY A 247 -19.39 23.36 -4.32
N LEU A 248 -19.12 23.64 -3.03
CA LEU A 248 -19.28 22.66 -1.95
C LEU A 248 -20.74 22.56 -1.48
N GLU A 249 -21.57 23.59 -1.70
CA GLU A 249 -23.00 23.55 -1.38
C GLU A 249 -23.76 22.58 -2.29
N ASP A 250 -23.48 22.59 -3.59
CA ASP A 250 -24.08 21.67 -4.57
C ASP A 250 -23.77 20.21 -4.22
N GLY A 251 -22.50 19.90 -3.93
CA GLY A 251 -22.08 18.57 -3.49
C GLY A 251 -22.76 18.11 -2.20
N ALA A 252 -22.91 19.01 -1.22
CA ALA A 252 -23.60 18.70 0.03
C ALA A 252 -25.10 18.44 -0.15
N ALA A 253 -25.77 19.20 -1.01
CA ALA A 253 -27.19 18.98 -1.31
C ALA A 253 -27.40 17.61 -1.97
N ARG A 254 -26.53 17.22 -2.91
CA ARG A 254 -26.55 15.88 -3.51
C ARG A 254 -26.29 14.79 -2.46
N LEU A 255 -25.36 15.01 -1.54
CA LEU A 255 -25.06 14.06 -0.48
C LEU A 255 -26.25 13.83 0.46
N ASP A 256 -27.04 14.87 0.76
CA ASP A 256 -28.28 14.72 1.55
C ASP A 256 -29.35 13.90 0.81
N GLU A 257 -29.42 14.00 -0.52
CA GLU A 257 -30.28 13.15 -1.34
C GLU A 257 -29.81 11.69 -1.32
N LEU A 258 -28.49 11.45 -1.39
CA LEU A 258 -27.91 10.11 -1.32
C LEU A 258 -28.07 9.49 0.07
N ASP A 259 -27.91 10.27 1.14
CA ASP A 259 -28.18 9.83 2.52
C ASP A 259 -29.64 9.39 2.70
N SER A 260 -30.58 10.20 2.21
CA SER A 260 -32.00 9.84 2.20
C SER A 260 -32.26 8.54 1.42
N ARG A 261 -31.48 8.28 0.36
CA ARG A 261 -31.58 7.05 -0.43
C ARG A 261 -30.97 5.86 0.30
N VAL A 262 -29.87 6.03 1.02
CA VAL A 262 -29.29 5.02 1.91
C VAL A 262 -30.30 4.60 2.96
N GLU A 263 -30.93 5.55 3.66
CA GLU A 263 -31.98 5.27 4.66
C GLU A 263 -33.11 4.42 4.08
N GLN A 264 -33.61 4.77 2.89
CA GLN A 264 -34.66 4.02 2.20
C GLN A 264 -34.24 2.58 1.83
N LEU A 265 -32.98 2.38 1.43
CA LEU A 265 -32.45 1.04 1.16
C LEU A 265 -32.33 0.21 2.43
N GLY A 266 -31.95 0.83 3.56
CA GLY A 266 -31.94 0.21 4.87
C GLY A 266 -33.34 -0.26 5.30
N ASP A 267 -34.33 0.63 5.23
CA ASP A 267 -35.73 0.31 5.54
C ASP A 267 -36.23 -0.85 4.66
N ARG A 268 -35.91 -0.84 3.36
CA ARG A 268 -36.29 -1.91 2.42
C ARG A 268 -35.62 -3.24 2.76
N LEU A 269 -34.36 -3.24 3.16
CA LEU A 269 -33.65 -4.45 3.59
C LEU A 269 -34.23 -5.02 4.87
N ASP A 270 -34.64 -4.18 5.81
CA ASP A 270 -35.32 -4.58 7.04
C ASP A 270 -36.72 -5.16 6.75
N GLU A 271 -37.46 -4.60 5.77
CA GLU A 271 -38.75 -5.14 5.32
C GLU A 271 -38.63 -6.51 4.63
N LEU A 272 -37.54 -6.74 3.90
CA LEU A 272 -37.26 -8.02 3.22
C LEU A 272 -36.74 -9.11 4.16
N ALA A 273 -36.32 -8.73 5.37
CA ALA A 273 -35.71 -9.66 6.31
C ALA A 273 -36.71 -10.75 6.76
N GLN A 274 -36.36 -12.02 6.50
CA GLN A 274 -37.08 -13.15 7.07
C GLN A 274 -36.56 -13.46 8.47
N SER A 275 -37.45 -13.88 9.37
CA SER A 275 -37.06 -14.17 10.77
C SER A 275 -35.95 -15.21 10.88
N GLU A 276 -35.92 -16.20 9.98
CA GLU A 276 -34.88 -17.23 9.98
C GLU A 276 -33.50 -16.66 9.62
N TRP A 277 -33.43 -15.72 8.66
CA TRP A 277 -32.18 -15.04 8.28
C TRP A 277 -31.67 -14.11 9.37
N VAL A 278 -32.59 -13.39 10.02
CA VAL A 278 -32.25 -12.51 11.16
C VAL A 278 -31.71 -13.35 12.31
N ASP A 279 -32.40 -14.42 12.70
CA ASP A 279 -31.95 -15.31 13.78
C ASP A 279 -30.57 -15.93 13.48
N GLU A 280 -30.26 -16.19 12.20
CA GLU A 280 -28.99 -16.75 11.77
C GLU A 280 -27.84 -15.72 11.74
N HIS A 281 -28.11 -14.48 11.33
CA HIS A 281 -27.07 -13.49 11.02
C HIS A 281 -27.02 -12.25 11.92
N ASP A 282 -27.96 -12.06 12.86
CA ASP A 282 -28.02 -10.85 13.71
C ASP A 282 -26.72 -10.64 14.52
N GLU A 283 -26.15 -11.70 15.10
CA GLU A 283 -24.88 -11.60 15.84
C GLU A 283 -23.70 -11.20 14.93
N HIS A 284 -23.69 -11.70 13.69
CA HIS A 284 -22.67 -11.40 12.68
C HIS A 284 -22.76 -9.95 12.22
N LEU A 285 -23.97 -9.47 11.91
CA LEU A 285 -24.24 -8.08 11.57
C LEU A 285 -23.95 -7.13 12.74
N ALA A 286 -24.30 -7.50 13.97
CA ALA A 286 -24.00 -6.70 15.16
C ALA A 286 -22.49 -6.56 15.38
N SER A 287 -21.74 -7.64 15.16
CA SER A 287 -20.27 -7.64 15.26
C SER A 287 -19.65 -6.74 14.19
N PHE A 288 -20.12 -6.85 12.94
CA PHE A 288 -19.66 -5.98 11.85
C PHE A 288 -19.94 -4.51 12.12
N ARG A 289 -21.16 -4.16 12.55
CA ARG A 289 -21.52 -2.78 12.93
C ARG A 289 -20.67 -2.26 14.08
N ALA A 290 -20.38 -3.10 15.07
CA ALA A 290 -19.51 -2.72 16.19
C ALA A 290 -18.11 -2.38 15.68
N THR A 291 -17.55 -3.18 14.77
CA THR A 291 -16.27 -2.88 14.11
C THR A 291 -16.34 -1.58 13.30
N LEU A 292 -17.40 -1.38 12.51
CA LEU A 292 -17.53 -0.16 11.71
C LEU A 292 -17.62 1.11 12.56
N ASN A 293 -18.26 1.05 13.74
CA ASN A 293 -18.34 2.16 14.68
C ASN A 293 -16.99 2.56 15.31
N GLU A 294 -15.93 1.75 15.14
CA GLU A 294 -14.57 2.11 15.58
C GLU A 294 -13.85 3.02 14.56
N PHE A 295 -14.38 3.16 13.35
CA PHE A 295 -13.83 4.05 12.34
C PHE A 295 -14.44 5.45 12.47
N GLU A 296 -13.60 6.44 12.74
CA GLU A 296 -13.95 7.85 12.72
C GLU A 296 -13.36 8.50 11.46
N PRO A 297 -14.07 9.44 10.80
CA PRO A 297 -13.51 10.22 9.71
C PRO A 297 -12.25 11.01 10.14
N PRO A 298 -11.25 11.17 9.25
CA PRO A 298 -11.16 10.62 7.90
C PRO A 298 -10.87 9.10 7.90
N ILE A 299 -11.65 8.33 7.13
CA ILE A 299 -11.66 6.87 7.20
C ILE A 299 -10.54 6.21 6.39
N SER A 300 -9.93 5.17 6.97
CA SER A 300 -9.02 4.28 6.25
C SER A 300 -9.79 3.21 5.47
N TRP A 301 -10.20 3.53 4.24
CA TRP A 301 -11.03 2.65 3.40
C TRP A 301 -10.42 1.28 3.10
N GLY A 302 -9.08 1.15 3.05
CA GLY A 302 -8.43 -0.15 2.92
C GLY A 302 -8.64 -1.07 4.13
N ALA A 303 -8.73 -0.51 5.33
CA ALA A 303 -9.06 -1.26 6.54
C ALA A 303 -10.54 -1.66 6.54
N VAL A 304 -11.44 -0.74 6.18
CA VAL A 304 -12.88 -1.05 6.03
C VAL A 304 -13.12 -2.16 5.00
N GLN A 305 -12.43 -2.11 3.85
CA GLN A 305 -12.51 -3.18 2.84
C GLN A 305 -12.03 -4.52 3.39
N SER A 306 -10.92 -4.52 4.13
CA SER A 306 -10.38 -5.74 4.76
C SER A 306 -11.37 -6.32 5.78
N GLU A 307 -12.07 -5.48 6.54
CA GLU A 307 -13.14 -5.93 7.44
C GLU A 307 -14.34 -6.44 6.63
N LEU A 308 -14.84 -5.71 5.64
CA LEU A 308 -15.95 -6.16 4.79
C LEU A 308 -15.69 -7.56 4.18
N GLU A 309 -14.48 -7.79 3.67
CA GLU A 309 -14.09 -9.08 3.09
C GLU A 309 -14.09 -10.23 4.11
N GLN A 310 -13.77 -9.96 5.38
CA GLN A 310 -13.83 -10.96 6.46
C GLN A 310 -15.27 -11.36 6.82
N TYR A 311 -16.22 -10.44 6.67
CA TYR A 311 -17.62 -10.65 7.05
C TYR A 311 -18.50 -11.14 5.89
N ARG A 312 -18.04 -11.08 4.64
CA ARG A 312 -18.82 -11.55 3.49
C ARG A 312 -19.01 -13.07 3.50
N PRO A 313 -20.20 -13.57 3.07
CA PRO A 313 -20.42 -15.00 2.93
C PRO A 313 -19.49 -15.62 1.86
N GLU A 314 -19.03 -16.85 2.11
CA GLU A 314 -18.27 -17.62 1.12
C GLU A 314 -19.20 -17.93 -0.07
N ARG A 315 -18.94 -17.31 -1.23
CA ARG A 315 -19.69 -17.66 -2.45
C ARG A 315 -19.08 -18.93 -3.03
N ASP A 316 -19.84 -20.03 -3.03
CA ASP A 316 -19.49 -21.22 -3.82
C ASP A 316 -19.37 -20.82 -5.30
N ALA A 317 -18.17 -21.01 -5.86
CA ALA A 317 -17.83 -20.67 -7.25
C ALA A 317 -18.39 -21.66 -8.28
#